data_AF-A0A7C0YHH5-F1
#
_entry.id   AF-A0A7C0YHH5-F1
#
_cell.length_a   1.000
_cell.length_b   1.000
_cell.length_c   1.000
_cell.angle_alpha   90.00
_cell.angle_beta   90.00
_cell.angle_gamma   90.00
#
_symmetry.space_group_name_H-M   'P 1'
#
loop_
_entity.id
_entity.type
_entity.pdbx_description
1 polymer ?
#
loop_
_entity_poly.entity_id
_entity_poly.type
_entity_poly.pdbx_seq_one_letter_code
_entity_poly.pdbx_strand_id
1 'polypeptide(L)'
;MNKAAVADANRNREINGIENVSFLQGDIRDQLPLLREVPDILIIDPPRAGMHKDVAKHIAELAVPKLIYVSCNPVTMARDLSLLNNSYELVEIQPVDMFPHTYHVETMGLLTLRRRNKK
;
A
#
# COMPACT_ATOMS: atom_id res chain seq x y z
N MET A 1 15.67 -4.52 -2.52
CA MET A 1 15.19 -3.49 -3.46
C MET A 1 15.94 -3.60 -4.78
N ASN A 2 15.24 -3.61 -5.92
CA ASN A 2 15.86 -3.67 -7.24
C ASN A 2 16.33 -2.27 -7.66
N LYS A 3 17.64 -2.11 -7.94
CA LYS A 3 18.22 -0.81 -8.32
C LYS A 3 17.76 -0.32 -9.70
N ALA A 4 17.40 -1.23 -10.61
CA ALA A 4 16.95 -0.88 -11.95
C ALA A 4 15.51 -0.32 -11.98
N ALA A 5 14.65 -0.71 -11.03
CA ALA A 5 13.23 -0.37 -11.06
C ALA A 5 12.95 1.15 -11.04
N VAL A 6 13.72 1.92 -10.26
CA VAL A 6 13.58 3.39 -10.23
C VAL A 6 14.07 4.03 -11.53
N ALA A 7 15.13 3.49 -12.14
CA ALA A 7 15.58 3.95 -13.45
C ALA A 7 14.51 3.68 -14.52
N ASP A 8 13.89 2.50 -14.49
CA ASP A 8 12.79 2.12 -15.40
C ASP A 8 11.57 3.02 -15.21
N ALA A 9 11.21 3.33 -13.95
CA ALA A 9 10.11 4.24 -13.64
C ALA A 9 10.36 5.66 -14.18
N ASN A 10 11.59 6.18 -14.06
CA ASN A 10 11.96 7.47 -14.63
C ASN A 10 11.92 7.47 -16.16
N ARG A 11 12.35 6.38 -16.82
CA ARG A 11 12.22 6.23 -18.28
C ARG A 11 10.75 6.20 -18.71
N ASN A 12 9.91 5.46 -18.00
CA ASN A 12 8.48 5.42 -18.28
C ASN A 12 7.82 6.79 -18.13
N ARG A 13 8.22 7.55 -17.11
CA ARG A 13 7.76 8.95 -16.93
C ARG A 13 8.11 9.82 -18.15
N GLU A 14 9.33 9.74 -18.65
CA GLU A 14 9.80 10.49 -19.80
C GLU A 14 9.04 10.11 -21.08
N ILE A 15 8.91 8.81 -21.36
CA ILE A 15 8.19 8.29 -22.54
C ILE A 15 6.73 8.78 -22.58
N ASN A 16 6.09 8.89 -21.41
CA ASN A 16 4.69 9.32 -21.31
C ASN A 16 4.50 10.83 -21.10
N GLY A 17 5.59 11.62 -21.02
CA GLY A 17 5.51 13.06 -20.79
C GLY A 17 4.84 13.45 -19.46
N ILE A 18 5.01 12.63 -18.41
CA ILE A 18 4.38 12.86 -17.10
C ILE A 18 5.33 13.69 -16.22
N GLU A 19 4.88 14.86 -15.76
CA GLU A 19 5.75 15.78 -14.99
C GLU A 19 5.46 15.79 -13.48
N ASN A 20 4.30 15.27 -13.06
CA ASN A 20 3.81 15.33 -11.69
C ASN A 20 4.07 14.04 -10.88
N VAL A 21 5.17 13.33 -11.17
CA VAL A 21 5.55 12.10 -10.44
C VAL A 21 7.02 12.14 -10.04
N SER A 22 7.27 11.72 -8.80
CA SER A 22 8.60 11.57 -8.20
C SER A 22 8.80 10.14 -7.74
N PHE A 23 9.97 9.57 -8.02
CA PHE A 23 10.34 8.23 -7.57
C PHE A 23 11.45 8.31 -6.53
N LEU A 24 11.28 7.57 -5.43
CA LEU A 24 12.23 7.51 -4.34
C LEU A 24 12.77 6.08 -4.21
N GLN A 25 14.09 5.97 -4.09
CA GLN A 25 14.76 4.69 -3.89
C GLN A 25 15.09 4.51 -2.40
N GLY A 26 14.44 3.56 -1.74
CA GLY A 26 14.77 3.19 -0.36
C GLY A 26 13.93 2.03 0.17
N ASP A 27 14.31 1.50 1.33
CA ASP A 27 13.44 0.59 2.09
C ASP A 27 12.26 1.40 2.65
N ILE A 28 11.03 0.89 2.47
CA ILE A 28 9.83 1.58 2.89
C ILE A 28 9.82 1.87 4.40
N ARG A 29 10.47 1.02 5.22
CA ARG A 29 10.60 1.24 6.66
C ARG A 29 11.42 2.49 7.00
N ASP A 30 12.37 2.83 6.14
CA ASP A 30 13.25 3.99 6.33
C ASP A 30 12.66 5.24 5.65
N GLN A 31 11.94 5.08 4.54
CA GLN A 31 11.42 6.21 3.75
C GLN A 31 10.06 6.71 4.22
N LEU A 32 9.16 5.82 4.64
CA LEU A 32 7.80 6.20 5.06
C LEU A 32 7.79 7.21 6.24
N PRO A 33 8.65 7.09 7.27
CA PRO A 33 8.71 8.07 8.36
C PRO A 33 9.26 9.44 7.95
N LEU A 34 9.93 9.54 6.80
CA LEU A 34 10.53 10.79 6.30
C LEU A 34 9.55 11.62 5.46
N LEU A 35 8.34 11.12 5.21
CA LEU A 35 7.29 11.87 4.53
C LEU A 35 6.92 13.11 5.35
N ARG A 36 7.03 14.29 4.72
CA ARG A 36 6.71 15.58 5.35
C ARG A 36 5.22 15.91 5.30
N GLU A 37 4.51 15.29 4.37
CA GLU A 37 3.09 15.53 4.11
C GLU A 37 2.34 14.20 4.20
N VAL A 38 1.12 14.26 4.73
CA VAL A 38 0.21 13.13 4.75
C VAL A 38 -0.49 13.09 3.39
N PRO A 39 -0.30 12.03 2.57
CA PRO A 39 -1.01 11.92 1.31
C PRO A 39 -2.52 11.75 1.55
N ASP A 40 -3.35 12.10 0.58
CA ASP A 40 -4.80 11.82 0.65
C ASP A 40 -5.10 10.32 0.51
N ILE A 41 -4.27 9.62 -0.29
CA ILE A 41 -4.41 8.19 -0.61
C ILE A 41 -3.02 7.54 -0.57
N LEU A 42 -2.92 6.40 0.11
CA LEU A 42 -1.76 5.51 0.06
C LEU A 42 -2.16 4.22 -0.65
N ILE A 43 -1.36 3.79 -1.62
CA ILE A 43 -1.50 2.50 -2.30
C ILE A 43 -0.30 1.64 -1.94
N ILE A 44 -0.53 0.41 -1.49
CA ILE A 44 0.54 -0.54 -1.16
C ILE A 44 0.31 -1.88 -1.83
N ASP A 45 1.36 -2.42 -2.45
CA ASP A 45 1.42 -3.74 -3.05
C ASP A 45 2.66 -4.48 -2.47
N PRO A 46 2.52 -5.11 -1.29
CA PRO A 46 3.62 -5.78 -0.64
C PRO A 46 3.91 -7.14 -1.28
N PRO A 47 5.09 -7.73 -1.03
CA PRO A 47 5.40 -9.08 -1.50
C PRO A 47 4.44 -10.13 -0.90
N ARG A 48 4.47 -11.37 -1.43
CA ARG A 48 3.65 -12.50 -0.94
C ARG A 48 3.62 -12.72 0.57
N ALA A 49 4.71 -12.41 1.26
CA ALA A 49 4.83 -12.50 2.72
C ALA A 49 3.94 -11.49 3.47
N GLY A 50 3.39 -10.50 2.77
CA GLY A 50 2.63 -9.38 3.31
C GLY A 50 3.50 -8.20 3.71
N MET A 51 2.86 -7.22 4.33
CA MET A 51 3.46 -6.01 4.86
C MET A 51 4.16 -6.28 6.20
N HIS A 52 5.28 -5.61 6.43
CA HIS A 52 5.97 -5.67 7.72
C HIS A 52 5.18 -4.95 8.82
N LYS A 53 5.16 -5.47 10.05
CA LYS A 53 4.41 -4.89 11.18
C LYS A 53 4.77 -3.43 11.46
N ASP A 54 6.04 -3.06 11.29
CA ASP A 54 6.50 -1.69 11.50
C ASP A 54 5.93 -0.74 10.44
N VAL A 55 5.72 -1.21 9.21
CA VAL A 55 5.08 -0.42 8.16
C VAL A 55 3.61 -0.20 8.50
N ALA A 56 2.89 -1.24 8.95
CA ALA A 56 1.51 -1.10 9.47
C ALA A 56 1.43 -0.04 10.58
N LYS A 57 2.36 -0.09 11.53
CA LYS A 57 2.43 0.87 12.63
C LYS A 57 2.60 2.30 12.12
N HIS A 58 3.55 2.53 11.21
CA HIS A 58 3.77 3.87 10.65
C HIS A 58 2.58 4.35 9.79
N ILE A 59 1.89 3.47 9.07
CA ILE A 59 0.66 3.83 8.33
C ILE A 59 -0.47 4.26 9.30
N ALA A 60 -0.58 3.59 10.44
CA ALA A 60 -1.53 3.97 11.49
C ALA A 60 -1.18 5.30 12.15
N GLU A 61 0.11 5.60 12.33
CA GLU A 61 0.60 6.89 12.87
C GLU A 61 0.45 8.03 11.86
N LEU A 62 0.78 7.78 10.59
CA LEU A 62 0.63 8.74 9.49
C LEU A 62 -0.84 9.12 9.26
N ALA A 63 -1.77 8.22 9.62
CA ALA A 63 -3.21 8.45 9.58
C ALA A 63 -3.70 8.96 8.21
N VAL A 64 -3.23 8.33 7.13
CA VAL A 64 -3.68 8.62 5.76
C VAL A 64 -5.20 8.41 5.66
N PRO A 65 -5.96 9.32 5.03
CA PRO A 65 -7.42 9.19 4.95
C PRO A 65 -7.91 7.90 4.28
N LYS A 66 -7.24 7.47 3.20
CA LYS A 66 -7.57 6.28 2.42
C LYS A 66 -6.35 5.41 2.15
N LEU A 67 -6.47 4.11 2.41
CA LEU A 67 -5.46 3.11 2.12
C LEU A 67 -6.03 2.08 1.14
N ILE A 68 -5.36 1.87 0.02
CA ILE A 68 -5.64 0.79 -0.92
C ILE A 68 -4.55 -0.26 -0.72
N TYR A 69 -4.95 -1.46 -0.33
CA TYR A 69 -4.07 -2.60 -0.12
C TYR A 69 -4.26 -3.62 -1.24
N VAL A 70 -3.22 -3.82 -2.06
CA VAL A 70 -3.18 -4.85 -3.10
C VAL A 70 -2.46 -6.07 -2.55
N SER A 71 -2.93 -7.28 -2.86
CA SER A 71 -2.29 -8.51 -2.40
C SER A 71 -2.54 -9.68 -3.32
N CYS A 72 -1.45 -10.39 -3.63
CA CYS A 72 -1.46 -11.69 -4.28
C CYS A 72 -1.70 -12.87 -3.34
N ASN A 73 -1.90 -12.58 -2.05
CA ASN A 73 -2.16 -13.58 -1.01
C ASN A 73 -3.21 -13.05 -0.02
N PRO A 74 -4.46 -13.53 -0.08
CA PRO A 74 -5.52 -13.04 0.80
C PRO A 74 -5.29 -13.39 2.28
N VAL A 75 -4.51 -14.44 2.58
CA VAL A 75 -4.21 -14.85 3.96
C VAL A 75 -3.30 -13.84 4.66
N THR A 76 -2.21 -13.44 4.01
CA THR A 76 -1.31 -12.42 4.57
C THR A 76 -1.96 -11.04 4.58
N MET A 77 -2.80 -10.72 3.58
CA MET A 77 -3.63 -9.51 3.62
C MET A 77 -4.49 -9.48 4.88
N ALA A 78 -5.27 -10.53 5.17
CA ALA A 78 -6.13 -10.58 6.36
C ALA A 78 -5.34 -10.34 7.67
N ARG A 79 -4.14 -10.95 7.79
CA ARG A 79 -3.23 -10.71 8.92
C ARG A 79 -2.84 -9.24 9.01
N ASP A 80 -2.44 -8.63 7.90
CA ASP A 80 -1.91 -7.27 7.90
C ASP A 80 -3.01 -6.23 8.16
N LEU A 81 -4.20 -6.43 7.59
CA LEU A 81 -5.37 -5.60 7.87
C LEU A 81 -5.80 -5.69 9.34
N SER A 82 -5.60 -6.85 9.99
CA SER A 82 -5.89 -7.00 11.42
C SER A 82 -5.02 -6.08 12.31
N LEU A 83 -3.78 -5.81 11.88
CA LEU A 83 -2.88 -4.87 12.57
C LEU A 83 -3.38 -3.42 12.47
N LEU A 84 -4.14 -3.10 11.43
CA LEU A 84 -4.68 -1.78 11.17
C LEU A 84 -6.10 -1.57 11.70
N ASN A 85 -6.77 -2.62 12.18
CA ASN A 85 -8.20 -2.62 12.51
C ASN A 85 -8.61 -1.56 13.56
N ASN A 86 -7.69 -1.18 14.46
CA ASN A 86 -7.95 -0.14 15.46
C ASN A 86 -7.99 1.28 14.87
N SER A 87 -7.32 1.49 13.74
CA SER A 87 -7.13 2.81 13.13
C SER A 87 -7.93 2.96 11.83
N TYR A 88 -8.14 1.85 11.12
CA TYR A 88 -8.83 1.81 9.83
C TYR A 88 -10.02 0.87 9.87
N GLU A 89 -11.00 1.21 9.03
CA GLU A 89 -12.15 0.38 8.71
C GLU A 89 -11.96 -0.17 7.29
N LEU A 90 -12.19 -1.46 7.12
CA LEU A 90 -12.25 -2.09 5.80
C LEU A 90 -13.61 -1.79 5.18
N VAL A 91 -13.61 -1.06 4.07
CA VAL A 91 -14.82 -0.61 3.38
C VAL A 91 -15.23 -1.59 2.29
N GLU A 92 -14.27 -2.09 1.52
CA GLU A 92 -14.53 -2.94 0.37
C GLU A 92 -13.36 -3.91 0.13
N ILE A 93 -13.69 -5.10 -0.39
CA ILE A 93 -12.72 -6.07 -0.91
C ILE A 93 -13.17 -6.50 -2.31
N GLN A 94 -12.27 -6.41 -3.29
CA GLN A 94 -12.48 -6.89 -4.65
C GLN A 94 -11.40 -7.93 -5.01
N PRO A 95 -11.75 -9.22 -5.09
CA PRO A 95 -10.90 -10.23 -5.71
C PRO A 95 -10.82 -10.04 -7.23
N VAL A 96 -9.67 -10.34 -7.83
CA VAL A 96 -9.43 -10.28 -9.27
C VAL A 96 -8.75 -11.58 -9.72
N ASP A 97 -9.33 -12.25 -10.71
CA ASP A 97 -8.71 -13.42 -11.34
C ASP A 97 -7.68 -13.00 -12.39
N MET A 98 -6.46 -12.70 -11.91
CA MET A 98 -5.31 -12.40 -12.77
C MET A 98 -4.65 -13.67 -13.33
N PHE A 99 -4.94 -14.84 -12.76
CA PHE A 99 -4.30 -16.11 -13.11
C PHE A 99 -5.35 -17.24 -13.22
N PRO A 100 -6.18 -17.21 -14.28
CA PRO A 100 -7.21 -18.23 -14.47
C PRO A 100 -6.63 -19.64 -14.48
N HIS A 101 -7.41 -20.60 -13.98
CA HIS A 101 -7.01 -22.01 -13.84
C HIS A 101 -5.85 -22.27 -12.88
N THR A 102 -5.54 -21.31 -12.00
CA THR A 102 -4.60 -21.50 -10.88
C THR A 102 -5.32 -21.32 -9.55
N TYR A 103 -4.62 -21.60 -8.45
CA TYR A 103 -5.12 -21.33 -7.09
C TYR A 103 -4.84 -19.87 -6.64
N HIS A 104 -4.18 -19.07 -7.48
CA HIS A 104 -3.83 -17.70 -7.13
C HIS A 104 -5.02 -16.78 -7.28
N VAL A 105 -5.18 -15.87 -6.32
CA VAL A 105 -6.22 -14.85 -6.32
C VAL A 105 -5.56 -13.54 -5.94
N GLU A 106 -5.62 -12.57 -6.86
CA GLU A 106 -5.27 -11.19 -6.53
C GLU A 106 -6.44 -10.55 -5.80
N THR A 107 -6.17 -9.71 -4.82
CA THR A 107 -7.20 -9.06 -4.02
C THR A 107 -6.83 -7.62 -3.76
N MET A 108 -7.80 -6.73 -3.84
CA MET A 108 -7.65 -5.33 -3.44
C MET A 108 -8.61 -5.01 -2.30
N GLY A 109 -8.11 -4.36 -1.25
CA GLY A 109 -8.90 -3.88 -0.12
C GLY A 109 -8.88 -2.36 -0.04
N LEU A 110 -10.04 -1.73 0.07
CA LEU A 110 -10.19 -0.31 0.39
C LEU A 110 -10.37 -0.16 1.90
N LEU A 111 -9.50 0.62 2.53
CA LEU A 111 -9.58 0.98 3.93
C LEU A 111 -9.72 2.50 4.09
N THR A 112 -10.54 2.93 5.03
CA THR A 112 -10.69 4.34 5.40
C THR A 112 -10.31 4.56 6.85
N LEU A 113 -9.65 5.68 7.15
CA LEU A 113 -9.32 6.05 8.52
C LEU A 113 -10.60 6.16 9.36
N ARG A 114 -10.63 5.49 10.51
CA ARG A 114 -11.76 5.58 11.43
C ARG A 114 -11.86 7.01 11.95
N ARG A 115 -13.07 7.57 11.94
CA ARG A 115 -13.33 8.85 12.60
C ARG A 115 -13.13 8.66 14.11
N ARG A 116 -12.14 9.34 14.68
CA ARG A 116 -12.05 9.48 16.14
C ARG A 116 -13.23 10.31 16.60
N ASN A 117 -14.19 9.68 17.29
CA ASN A 117 -15.21 10.41 18.02
C ASN A 117 -14.49 11.30 19.05
N LYS A 118 -14.54 12.62 18.86
CA LYS A 118 -14.18 13.56 19.92
C LYS A 118 -15.17 13.30 21.07
N LYS A 119 -14.67 12.72 22.17
CA LYS A 119 -15.36 12.81 23.45
C LYS A 119 -15.28 14.24 23.97
#